data_AF-A0A519YT33-F1
#
_entry.id   AF-A0A519YT33-F1
#
_cell.length_a   1.000
_cell.length_b   1.000
_cell.length_c   1.000
_cell.angle_alpha   90.00
_cell.angle_beta   90.00
_cell.angle_gamma   90.00
#
_symmetry.space_group_name_H-M   'P 1'
#
loop_
_entity.id
_entity.type
_entity.pdbx_description
1 polymer ?
#
loop_
_entity_poly.entity_id
_entity_poly.type
_entity_poly.pdbx_seq_one_letter_code
_entity_poly.pdbx_strand_id
1 'polypeptide(L)'
;MERLLLLRLEAAGCQAEAVLNGVPVASIDARAAPGTHVACVPVHEYTLAGGNRLSLVVNPHPTNLPAGPAPPPPTPQVADGQTWAKLRLLLPRQGQPASENSARTLAQLDWGPAEHEVFETPLWLHQTLELPVTFPRWRWLDAPVAELTPALKMQALAFLQRLAIDLTRGDPEGFIAAARLRFEELGLAYQRDPAMDVARFRAHVQQLSASKALRLAPPTAADLVLRPVADARLLDCLRPDGQPILRTLPTESGTTHAWPVKLAVVDGQFYVLR
;
A
#
# COMPACT_ATOMS: atom_id res chain seq x y z
N MET A 1 -14.08 -17.42 -8.18
CA MET A 1 -14.12 -16.24 -7.29
C MET A 1 -15.46 -15.56 -7.44
N GLU A 2 -16.33 -15.68 -6.43
CA GLU A 2 -17.71 -15.19 -6.55
C GLU A 2 -17.82 -13.66 -6.35
N ARG A 3 -16.93 -13.03 -5.59
CA ARG A 3 -17.01 -11.59 -5.27
C ARG A 3 -15.62 -10.99 -5.09
N LEU A 4 -15.32 -9.94 -5.86
CA LEU A 4 -14.07 -9.17 -5.76
C LEU A 4 -14.39 -7.80 -5.14
N LEU A 5 -13.83 -7.50 -3.97
CA LEU A 5 -13.85 -6.16 -3.40
C LEU A 5 -12.67 -5.34 -3.95
N LEU A 6 -12.97 -4.18 -4.51
CA LEU A 6 -11.99 -3.27 -5.10
C LEU A 6 -12.05 -1.91 -4.45
N LEU A 7 -10.90 -1.27 -4.32
CA LEU A 7 -10.79 0.14 -4.00
C LEU A 7 -10.35 0.88 -5.26
N ARG A 8 -11.07 1.95 -5.58
CA ARG A 8 -10.77 2.84 -6.69
C ARG A 8 -10.47 4.23 -6.14
N LEU A 9 -9.27 4.72 -6.39
CA LEU A 9 -8.81 6.06 -6.06
C LEU A 9 -8.59 6.84 -7.34
N GLU A 10 -9.13 8.05 -7.40
CA GLU A 10 -9.00 8.97 -8.52
C GLU A 10 -8.59 10.33 -7.99
N ALA A 11 -7.64 11.00 -8.64
CA ALA A 11 -7.17 12.32 -8.20
C ALA A 11 -6.67 13.17 -9.37
N ALA A 12 -6.73 14.49 -9.16
CA ALA A 12 -6.11 15.50 -10.01
C ALA A 12 -5.53 16.62 -9.12
N GLY A 13 -4.35 17.14 -9.48
CA GLY A 13 -3.75 18.32 -8.81
C GLY A 13 -3.23 18.09 -7.39
N CYS A 14 -3.35 16.88 -6.83
CA CYS A 14 -2.91 16.56 -5.48
C CYS A 14 -2.23 15.18 -5.38
N GLN A 15 -1.56 14.95 -4.26
CA GLN A 15 -1.30 13.58 -3.80
C GLN A 15 -2.52 13.07 -3.05
N ALA A 16 -2.89 11.81 -3.27
CA ALA A 16 -3.98 11.17 -2.57
C ALA A 16 -3.57 9.76 -2.15
N GLU A 17 -3.91 9.37 -0.93
CA GLU A 17 -3.70 8.01 -0.41
C GLU A 17 -5.03 7.43 0.07
N ALA A 18 -5.31 6.20 -0.35
CA ALA A 18 -6.43 5.42 0.09
C ALA A 18 -6.01 4.50 1.23
N VAL A 19 -6.72 4.59 2.35
CA VAL A 19 -6.44 3.84 3.57
C VAL A 19 -7.67 3.01 3.94
N LEU A 20 -7.48 1.73 4.19
CA LEU A 20 -8.52 0.82 4.68
C LEU A 20 -8.06 0.21 6.01
N ASN A 21 -8.85 0.41 7.07
CA ASN A 21 -8.57 -0.08 8.42
C ASN A 21 -7.17 0.29 8.92
N GLY A 22 -6.75 1.53 8.65
CA GLY A 22 -5.44 2.05 9.05
C GLY A 22 -4.27 1.52 8.21
N VAL A 23 -4.53 0.80 7.12
CA VAL A 23 -3.52 0.34 6.17
C VAL A 23 -3.64 1.10 4.84
N PRO A 24 -2.59 1.79 4.41
CA PRO A 24 -2.51 2.37 3.07
C PRO A 24 -2.44 1.29 1.99
N VAL A 25 -3.36 1.36 1.03
CA VAL A 25 -3.52 0.33 -0.01
C VAL A 25 -3.24 0.84 -1.43
N ALA A 26 -3.42 2.14 -1.67
CA ALA A 26 -3.10 2.78 -2.95
C ALA A 26 -2.72 4.24 -2.71
N SER A 27 -1.78 4.76 -3.50
CA SER A 27 -1.37 6.16 -3.48
C SER A 27 -1.17 6.66 -4.90
N ILE A 28 -1.51 7.90 -5.15
CA ILE A 28 -1.39 8.59 -6.44
C ILE A 28 -0.73 9.94 -6.19
N ASP A 29 0.26 10.29 -7.02
CA ASP A 29 0.77 11.66 -7.11
C ASP A 29 0.29 12.29 -8.42
N ALA A 30 -0.88 12.93 -8.37
CA ALA A 30 -1.49 13.60 -9.52
C ALA A 30 -0.98 15.05 -9.70
N ARG A 31 0.11 15.44 -9.02
CA ARG A 31 0.80 16.72 -9.23
C ARG A 31 1.87 16.64 -10.32
N ALA A 32 2.41 15.44 -10.54
CA ALA A 32 3.54 15.23 -11.45
C ALA A 32 3.15 15.36 -12.94
N ALA A 33 1.89 15.10 -13.29
CA ALA A 33 1.40 15.22 -14.66
C ALA A 33 -0.06 15.69 -14.69
N PRO A 34 -0.45 16.53 -15.68
CA PRO A 34 -1.82 16.97 -15.85
C PRO A 34 -2.79 15.80 -16.07
N GLY A 35 -4.06 16.03 -15.71
CA GLY A 35 -5.15 15.08 -15.94
C GLY A 35 -5.50 14.24 -14.72
N THR A 36 -6.43 13.30 -14.94
CA THR A 36 -6.91 12.40 -13.90
C THR A 36 -6.05 11.16 -13.83
N HIS A 37 -5.58 10.87 -12.61
CA HIS A 37 -4.86 9.65 -12.31
C HIS A 37 -5.77 8.70 -11.56
N VAL A 38 -5.66 7.40 -11.87
CA VAL A 38 -6.55 6.36 -11.33
C VAL A 38 -5.72 5.18 -10.84
N ALA A 39 -6.00 4.74 -9.62
CA ALA A 39 -5.53 3.47 -9.07
C ALA A 39 -6.74 2.61 -8.72
N CYS A 40 -6.73 1.34 -9.13
CA CYS A 40 -7.78 0.38 -8.81
C CYS A 40 -7.12 -0.91 -8.32
N VAL A 41 -7.33 -1.25 -7.06
CA VAL A 41 -6.65 -2.37 -6.39
C VAL A 41 -7.65 -3.27 -5.68
N PRO A 42 -7.46 -4.59 -5.68
CA PRO A 42 -8.23 -5.48 -4.82
C PRO A 42 -7.79 -5.31 -3.36
N VAL A 43 -8.73 -5.43 -2.42
CA VAL A 43 -8.48 -5.04 -1.01
C VAL A 43 -9.00 -6.02 0.03
N HIS A 44 -9.24 -7.28 -0.33
CA HIS A 44 -9.82 -8.28 0.60
C HIS A 44 -8.94 -8.38 1.85
N GLU A 45 -7.63 -8.34 1.64
CA GLU A 45 -6.57 -8.57 2.61
C GLU A 45 -6.38 -7.48 3.67
N TYR A 46 -7.18 -6.41 3.58
CA TYR A 46 -7.22 -5.30 4.52
C TYR A 46 -8.57 -5.16 5.21
N THR A 47 -9.55 -6.02 4.92
CA THR A 47 -10.90 -5.96 5.51
C THR A 47 -10.97 -6.62 6.89
N LEU A 48 -11.95 -6.19 7.68
CA LEU A 48 -12.31 -6.76 8.97
C LEU A 48 -13.69 -7.41 8.91
N ALA A 49 -13.92 -8.40 9.78
CA ALA A 49 -15.27 -8.84 10.09
C ALA A 49 -15.98 -7.73 10.87
N GLY A 50 -17.17 -7.31 10.41
CA GLY A 50 -17.94 -6.22 11.00
C GLY A 50 -17.58 -4.84 10.44
N GLY A 51 -17.40 -3.87 11.33
CA GLY A 51 -17.11 -2.48 10.97
C GLY A 51 -15.74 -2.30 10.32
N ASN A 52 -15.72 -1.62 9.18
CA ASN A 52 -14.52 -1.24 8.43
C ASN A 52 -14.43 0.28 8.34
N ARG A 53 -13.22 0.83 8.36
CA ARG A 53 -12.95 2.27 8.19
C ARG A 53 -12.26 2.52 6.86
N LEU A 54 -12.95 3.21 5.96
CA LEU A 54 -12.39 3.74 4.72
C LEU A 54 -11.91 5.18 4.97
N SER A 55 -10.73 5.54 4.46
CA SER A 55 -10.21 6.90 4.58
C SER A 55 -9.50 7.35 3.31
N LEU A 56 -9.70 8.60 2.94
CA LEU A 56 -9.00 9.33 1.89
C LEU A 56 -8.10 10.36 2.57
N VAL A 57 -6.81 10.33 2.25
CA VAL A 57 -5.83 11.30 2.74
C VAL A 57 -5.33 12.13 1.58
N VAL A 58 -5.50 13.45 1.66
CA VAL A 58 -4.99 14.39 0.65
C VAL A 58 -3.68 14.98 1.13
N ASN A 59 -2.69 14.99 0.24
CA ASN A 59 -1.31 15.40 0.49
C ASN A 59 -0.75 14.75 1.78
N PRO A 60 -0.74 13.41 1.85
CA PRO A 60 -0.20 12.69 3.01
C PRO A 60 1.29 13.01 3.18
N HIS A 61 1.77 13.13 4.41
CA HIS A 61 3.20 13.01 4.67
C HIS A 61 3.59 11.54 4.84
N PRO A 62 4.79 11.14 4.39
CA PRO A 62 5.29 9.76 4.53
C PRO A 62 5.31 9.25 5.98
N THR A 63 5.31 10.15 6.98
CA THR A 63 5.33 9.84 8.41
C THR A 63 4.02 10.11 9.14
N ASN A 64 2.95 10.53 8.46
CA ASN A 64 1.68 10.85 9.11
C ASN A 64 0.94 9.58 9.55
N LEU A 65 1.29 9.05 10.72
CA LEU A 65 0.44 8.14 11.49
C LEU A 65 0.46 8.51 12.97
N PRO A 66 -0.63 8.21 13.71
CA PRO A 66 -0.85 8.65 15.10
C PRO A 66 0.09 8.03 16.16
N ALA A 67 1.18 7.36 15.76
CA ALA A 67 2.08 6.64 16.66
C ALA A 67 3.57 6.94 16.40
N GLY A 68 3.91 8.19 16.08
CA GLY A 68 5.29 8.70 15.97
C GLY A 68 5.44 10.07 16.65
N PRO A 69 6.62 10.73 16.61
CA PRO A 69 6.75 12.10 17.08
C PRO A 69 5.66 12.96 16.43
N ALA A 70 5.13 13.94 17.17
CA ALA A 70 3.93 14.69 16.81
C ALA A 70 3.88 14.99 15.31
N PRO A 71 2.75 14.72 14.63
CA PRO A 71 2.64 14.98 13.20
C PRO A 71 3.02 16.43 12.93
N PRO A 72 3.72 16.72 11.80
CA PRO A 72 4.03 18.08 11.44
C PRO A 72 2.72 18.91 11.45
N PRO A 73 2.79 20.18 11.86
CA PRO A 73 1.60 21.02 11.93
C PRO A 73 0.94 21.07 10.54
N PRO A 74 -0.40 21.03 10.49
CA PRO A 74 -1.11 21.18 9.23
C PRO A 74 -0.64 22.43 8.50
N THR A 75 -0.39 22.30 7.19
CA THR A 75 0.03 23.44 6.36
C THR A 75 -1.20 23.99 5.63
N PRO A 76 -1.53 25.29 5.76
CA PRO A 76 -2.63 25.89 5.01
C PRO A 76 -2.29 25.95 3.52
N GLN A 77 -3.29 25.69 2.69
CA GLN A 77 -3.25 25.71 1.24
C GLN A 77 -4.46 26.52 0.72
N VAL A 78 -4.30 27.12 -0.45
CA VAL A 78 -5.41 27.81 -1.16
C VAL A 78 -5.73 26.99 -2.40
N ALA A 79 -6.98 26.59 -2.55
CA ALA A 79 -7.45 25.78 -3.66
C ALA A 79 -7.51 26.57 -4.97
N ASP A 80 -7.17 25.90 -6.07
CA ASP A 80 -7.21 26.41 -7.45
C ASP A 80 -8.52 26.07 -8.18
N GLY A 81 -9.46 25.40 -7.50
CA GLY A 81 -10.72 24.91 -8.07
C GLY A 81 -10.56 23.74 -9.06
N GLN A 82 -9.33 23.26 -9.29
CA GLN A 82 -9.03 22.13 -10.20
C GLN A 82 -8.57 20.88 -9.46
N THR A 83 -8.10 21.04 -8.23
CA THR A 83 -7.61 19.96 -7.39
C THR A 83 -8.76 19.16 -6.77
N TRP A 84 -8.74 17.83 -6.89
CA TRP A 84 -9.76 16.96 -6.32
C TRP A 84 -9.25 15.53 -6.10
N ALA A 85 -9.94 14.80 -5.23
CA ALA A 85 -9.73 13.36 -5.01
C ALA A 85 -11.07 12.64 -4.74
N LYS A 86 -11.22 11.43 -5.29
CA LYS A 86 -12.37 10.56 -5.10
C LYS A 86 -11.90 9.17 -4.70
N LEU A 87 -12.53 8.62 -3.67
CA LEU A 87 -12.27 7.28 -3.20
C LEU A 87 -13.58 6.48 -3.17
N ARG A 88 -13.55 5.28 -3.75
CA ARG A 88 -14.67 4.35 -3.80
C ARG A 88 -14.27 2.98 -3.33
N LEU A 89 -15.15 2.34 -2.55
CA LEU A 89 -15.12 0.91 -2.33
C LEU A 89 -16.19 0.25 -3.20
N LEU A 90 -15.77 -0.60 -4.12
CA LEU A 90 -16.61 -1.18 -5.17
C LEU A 90 -16.71 -2.70 -5.01
N LEU A 91 -17.91 -3.22 -5.26
CA LEU A 91 -18.20 -4.65 -5.37
C LEU A 91 -18.70 -4.95 -6.79
N PRO A 92 -17.78 -5.13 -7.77
CA PRO A 92 -18.13 -5.56 -9.13
C PRO A 92 -18.81 -6.92 -9.16
N ARG A 93 -19.68 -7.10 -10.16
CA ARG A 93 -20.15 -8.42 -10.56
C ARG A 93 -19.04 -9.16 -11.32
N GLN A 94 -19.04 -10.49 -11.25
CA GLN A 94 -18.05 -11.29 -11.97
C GLN A 94 -18.06 -10.96 -13.47
N GLY A 95 -16.86 -10.73 -14.03
CA GLY A 95 -16.67 -10.40 -15.45
C GLY A 95 -17.04 -8.97 -15.84
N GLN A 96 -17.50 -8.13 -14.91
CA GLN A 96 -17.82 -6.73 -15.17
C GLN A 96 -16.64 -5.80 -14.83
N PRO A 97 -16.50 -4.66 -15.54
CA PRO A 97 -15.51 -3.65 -15.20
C PRO A 97 -15.67 -3.11 -13.78
N ALA A 98 -14.56 -2.71 -13.19
CA ALA A 98 -14.49 -2.04 -11.91
C ALA A 98 -14.77 -0.54 -12.05
N SER A 99 -16.04 -0.18 -12.29
CA SER A 99 -16.48 1.21 -12.46
C SER A 99 -17.76 1.48 -11.69
N GLU A 100 -18.01 2.76 -11.37
CA GLU A 100 -19.25 3.19 -10.70
C GLU A 100 -20.51 2.83 -11.50
N ASN A 101 -20.39 2.72 -12.83
CA ASN A 101 -21.51 2.39 -13.72
C ASN A 101 -21.84 0.89 -13.74
N SER A 102 -20.92 0.03 -13.27
CA SER A 102 -21.02 -1.42 -13.44
C SER A 102 -20.83 -2.22 -12.14
N ALA A 103 -20.39 -1.56 -11.06
CA ALA A 103 -20.15 -2.14 -9.75
C ALA A 103 -21.05 -1.50 -8.69
N ARG A 104 -21.41 -2.27 -7.66
CA ARG A 104 -22.10 -1.70 -6.50
C ARG A 104 -21.10 -0.89 -5.67
N THR A 105 -21.34 0.41 -5.52
CA THR A 105 -20.59 1.25 -4.57
C THR A 105 -21.03 0.93 -3.14
N LEU A 106 -20.07 0.57 -2.28
CA LEU A 106 -20.30 0.29 -0.86
C LEU A 106 -19.99 1.48 0.04
N ALA A 107 -18.99 2.29 -0.34
CA ALA A 107 -18.60 3.52 0.34
C ALA A 107 -17.95 4.50 -0.64
N GLN A 108 -18.02 5.79 -0.30
CA GLN A 108 -17.61 6.89 -1.16
C GLN A 108 -17.15 8.09 -0.32
N LEU A 109 -15.97 8.59 -0.63
CA LEU A 109 -15.43 9.84 -0.10
C LEU A 109 -15.03 10.73 -1.29
N ASP A 110 -15.51 11.96 -1.28
CA ASP A 110 -15.25 12.96 -2.31
C ASP A 110 -14.66 14.21 -1.70
N TRP A 111 -13.66 14.76 -2.37
CA TRP A 111 -13.02 16.00 -2.01
C TRP A 111 -12.71 16.81 -3.27
N GLY A 112 -13.04 18.09 -3.23
CA GLY A 112 -12.83 19.04 -4.32
C GLY A 112 -13.18 20.43 -3.83
N PRO A 113 -12.23 21.15 -3.23
CA PRO A 113 -12.48 22.49 -2.69
C PRO A 113 -12.75 23.47 -3.83
N ALA A 114 -13.58 24.47 -3.55
CA ALA A 114 -13.85 25.55 -4.50
C ALA A 114 -12.59 26.42 -4.69
N GLU A 115 -12.52 27.14 -5.81
CA GLU A 115 -11.43 28.10 -6.05
C GLU A 115 -11.36 29.13 -4.90
N HIS A 116 -10.15 29.41 -4.42
CA HIS A 116 -9.86 30.28 -3.27
C HIS A 116 -10.31 29.75 -1.89
N GLU A 117 -10.87 28.55 -1.80
CA GLU A 117 -11.14 27.91 -0.51
C GLU A 117 -9.81 27.54 0.19
N VAL A 118 -9.73 27.84 1.49
CA VAL A 118 -8.56 27.51 2.30
C VAL A 118 -8.78 26.14 2.94
N PHE A 119 -7.80 25.25 2.80
CA PHE A 119 -7.80 23.94 3.45
C PHE A 119 -6.43 23.63 4.06
N GLU A 120 -6.40 22.70 5.00
CA GLU A 120 -5.15 22.28 5.65
C GLU A 120 -4.77 20.87 5.21
N THR A 121 -3.47 20.65 4.99
CA THR A 121 -2.91 19.34 4.64
C THR A 121 -1.97 18.84 5.73
N PRO A 122 -1.96 17.52 6.05
CA PRO A 122 -2.74 16.45 5.43
C PRO A 122 -4.25 16.55 5.75
N LEU A 123 -5.10 16.42 4.74
CA LEU A 123 -6.55 16.40 4.96
C LEU A 123 -7.03 14.95 5.06
N TRP A 124 -7.79 14.64 6.10
CA TRP A 124 -8.35 13.31 6.32
C TRP A 124 -9.87 13.32 6.17
N LEU A 125 -10.36 12.50 5.26
CA LEU A 125 -11.78 12.16 5.15
C LEU A 125 -11.95 10.70 5.51
N HIS A 126 -12.97 10.37 6.29
CA HIS A 126 -13.21 8.99 6.70
C HIS A 126 -14.69 8.64 6.73
N GLN A 127 -14.97 7.38 6.45
CA GLN A 127 -16.30 6.78 6.55
C GLN A 127 -16.18 5.39 7.18
N THR A 128 -17.07 5.07 8.11
CA THR A 128 -17.21 3.73 8.64
C THR A 128 -18.34 3.01 7.91
N LEU A 129 -18.14 1.74 7.58
CA LEU A 129 -19.13 0.92 6.88
C LEU A 129 -19.09 -0.53 7.34
N GLU A 130 -20.22 -1.22 7.22
CA GLU A 130 -20.29 -2.68 7.34
C GLU A 130 -20.33 -3.30 5.95
N LEU A 131 -19.50 -4.33 5.73
CA LEU A 131 -19.43 -4.98 4.43
C LEU A 131 -20.56 -6.01 4.28
N PRO A 132 -21.24 -6.08 3.13
CA PRO A 132 -22.27 -7.10 2.85
C PRO A 132 -21.66 -8.48 2.55
N VAL A 133 -20.36 -8.63 2.74
CA VAL A 133 -19.55 -9.82 2.48
C VAL A 133 -18.54 -9.97 3.61
N THR A 134 -18.25 -11.21 3.97
CA THR A 134 -17.25 -11.54 4.98
C THR A 134 -16.05 -12.17 4.29
N PHE A 135 -14.86 -11.75 4.69
CA PHE A 135 -13.59 -12.33 4.24
C PHE A 135 -12.95 -13.13 5.39
N PRO A 136 -12.01 -14.05 5.10
CA PRO A 136 -11.26 -14.73 6.14
C PRO A 136 -10.60 -13.75 7.11
N ARG A 137 -10.42 -14.16 8.37
CA ARG A 137 -9.59 -13.40 9.31
C ARG A 137 -8.13 -13.46 8.86
N TRP A 138 -7.49 -12.31 8.77
CA TRP A 138 -6.10 -12.17 8.34
C TRP A 138 -5.13 -12.22 9.52
N ARG A 139 -4.01 -12.92 9.39
CA ARG A 139 -3.03 -13.10 10.47
C ARG A 139 -2.35 -11.82 10.91
N TRP A 140 -2.32 -10.77 10.09
CA TRP A 140 -1.79 -9.47 10.53
C TRP A 140 -2.63 -8.86 11.68
N LEU A 141 -3.89 -9.26 11.83
CA LEU A 141 -4.72 -8.86 12.98
C LEU A 141 -4.22 -9.45 14.30
N ASP A 142 -3.52 -10.56 14.22
CA ASP A 142 -2.95 -11.29 15.35
C ASP A 142 -1.46 -10.96 15.55
N ALA A 143 -0.84 -10.21 14.64
CA ALA A 143 0.52 -9.74 14.79
C ALA A 143 0.63 -8.81 16.02
N PRO A 144 1.67 -8.95 16.85
CA PRO A 144 1.86 -8.08 18.00
C PRO A 144 2.13 -6.65 17.55
N VAL A 145 1.80 -5.69 18.42
CA VAL A 145 2.10 -4.29 18.18
C VAL A 145 3.62 -4.09 18.27
N ALA A 146 4.20 -3.49 17.23
CA ALA A 146 5.62 -3.21 17.15
C ALA A 146 5.91 -1.80 17.69
N GLU A 147 6.79 -1.70 18.68
CA GLU A 147 7.32 -0.41 19.13
C GLU A 147 8.48 0.02 18.23
N LEU A 148 8.38 1.21 17.63
CA LEU A 148 9.38 1.71 16.69
C LEU A 148 10.61 2.25 17.42
N THR A 149 11.49 1.35 17.84
CA THR A 149 12.78 1.69 18.45
C THR A 149 13.88 1.84 17.39
N PRO A 150 14.98 2.57 17.68
CA PRO A 150 16.15 2.62 16.81
C PRO A 150 16.73 1.23 16.51
N ALA A 151 16.72 0.33 17.50
CA ALA A 151 17.16 -1.06 17.33
C ALA A 151 16.29 -1.81 16.32
N LEU A 152 14.96 -1.71 16.46
CA LEU A 152 14.03 -2.35 15.51
C LEU A 152 14.21 -1.80 14.09
N LYS A 153 14.42 -0.48 13.96
CA LYS A 153 14.69 0.15 12.65
C LYS A 153 15.95 -0.43 12.00
N MET A 154 17.02 -0.63 12.76
CA MET A 154 18.26 -1.22 12.24
C MET A 154 18.09 -2.71 11.88
N GLN A 155 17.30 -3.47 12.65
CA GLN A 155 17.00 -4.86 12.33
C GLN A 155 16.16 -4.98 11.04
N ALA A 156 15.14 -4.13 10.89
CA ALA A 156 14.33 -4.05 9.68
C ALA A 156 15.17 -3.64 8.46
N LEU A 157 16.08 -2.68 8.63
CA LEU A 157 17.03 -2.29 7.60
C LEU A 157 17.88 -3.47 7.12
N ALA A 158 18.51 -4.19 8.06
CA ALA A 158 19.34 -5.36 7.72
C ALA A 158 18.53 -6.45 7.01
N PHE A 159 17.28 -6.67 7.44
CA PHE A 159 16.36 -7.59 6.80
C PHE A 159 16.04 -7.17 5.34
N LEU A 160 15.68 -5.92 5.12
CA LEU A 160 15.35 -5.36 3.79
C LEU A 160 16.58 -5.33 2.87
N GLN A 161 17.77 -5.04 3.39
CA GLN A 161 19.03 -5.09 2.64
C GLN A 161 19.32 -6.49 2.12
N ARG A 162 19.12 -7.53 2.96
CA ARG A 162 19.27 -8.92 2.53
C ARG A 162 18.30 -9.25 1.40
N LEU A 163 17.01 -8.91 1.54
CA LEU A 163 16.04 -9.11 0.46
C LEU A 163 16.43 -8.39 -0.83
N ALA A 164 16.92 -7.14 -0.74
CA ALA A 164 17.36 -6.38 -1.91
C ALA A 164 18.57 -7.02 -2.60
N ILE A 165 19.52 -7.56 -1.82
CA ILE A 165 20.70 -8.26 -2.34
C ILE A 165 20.29 -9.55 -3.04
N ASP A 166 19.44 -10.36 -2.42
CA ASP A 166 18.96 -11.63 -2.98
C ASP A 166 18.19 -11.38 -4.29
N LEU A 167 17.26 -10.42 -4.29
CA LEU A 167 16.55 -10.00 -5.50
C LEU A 167 17.52 -9.50 -6.58
N THR A 168 18.52 -8.67 -6.24
CA THR A 168 19.50 -8.19 -7.24
C THR A 168 20.31 -9.33 -7.87
N ARG A 169 20.50 -10.45 -7.16
CA ARG A 169 21.14 -11.67 -7.69
C ARG A 169 20.18 -12.54 -8.52
N GLY A 170 18.92 -12.15 -8.64
CA GLY A 170 17.88 -12.95 -9.28
C GLY A 170 17.40 -14.12 -8.43
N ASP A 171 17.65 -14.11 -7.12
CA ASP A 171 17.21 -15.13 -6.17
C ASP A 171 15.95 -14.65 -5.41
N PRO A 172 14.76 -15.20 -5.72
CA PRO A 172 13.53 -14.82 -5.05
C PRO A 172 13.27 -15.58 -3.74
N GLU A 173 14.05 -16.59 -3.39
CA GLU A 173 13.66 -17.55 -2.35
C GLU A 173 13.62 -16.92 -0.95
N GLY A 174 14.55 -16.00 -0.64
CA GLY A 174 14.52 -15.25 0.62
C GLY A 174 13.24 -14.43 0.78
N PHE A 175 12.77 -13.80 -0.30
CA PHE A 175 11.51 -13.05 -0.31
C PHE A 175 10.30 -13.99 -0.20
N ILE A 176 10.29 -15.08 -0.96
CA ILE A 176 9.20 -16.09 -0.92
C ILE A 176 9.06 -16.68 0.48
N ALA A 177 10.16 -17.02 1.13
CA ALA A 177 10.16 -17.55 2.49
C ALA A 177 9.56 -16.54 3.48
N ALA A 178 10.00 -15.27 3.42
CA ALA A 178 9.47 -14.21 4.27
C ALA A 178 7.99 -13.88 4.00
N ALA A 179 7.54 -14.05 2.75
CA ALA A 179 6.18 -13.76 2.30
C ALA A 179 5.28 -15.00 2.23
N ARG A 180 5.71 -16.16 2.76
CA ARG A 180 4.98 -17.43 2.64
C ARG A 180 3.52 -17.31 3.10
N LEU A 181 3.30 -16.72 4.27
CA LEU A 181 1.95 -16.51 4.81
C LEU A 181 1.09 -15.65 3.90
N ARG A 182 1.65 -14.60 3.31
CA ARG A 182 0.95 -13.75 2.34
C ARG A 182 0.48 -14.55 1.14
N PHE A 183 1.32 -15.42 0.56
CA PHE A 183 0.91 -16.26 -0.56
C PHE A 183 -0.20 -17.24 -0.19
N GLU A 184 -0.10 -17.90 0.96
CA GLU A 184 -1.11 -18.84 1.45
C GLU A 184 -2.47 -18.14 1.69
N GLU A 185 -2.46 -17.00 2.38
CA GLU A 185 -3.69 -16.24 2.68
C GLU A 185 -4.33 -15.64 1.43
N LEU A 186 -3.54 -15.07 0.52
CA LEU A 186 -4.06 -14.52 -0.74
C LEU A 186 -4.59 -15.64 -1.64
N GLY A 187 -3.96 -16.81 -1.66
CA GLY A 187 -4.49 -17.97 -2.38
C GLY A 187 -5.87 -18.36 -1.87
N LEU A 188 -6.04 -18.45 -0.54
CA LEU A 188 -7.33 -18.76 0.08
C LEU A 188 -8.40 -17.71 -0.26
N ALA A 189 -8.11 -16.42 -0.03
CA ALA A 189 -9.09 -15.36 -0.20
C ALA A 189 -9.49 -15.14 -1.67
N TYR A 190 -8.52 -15.25 -2.58
CA TYR A 190 -8.76 -15.06 -4.01
C TYR A 190 -9.06 -16.36 -4.75
N GLN A 191 -9.19 -17.49 -4.04
CA GLN A 191 -9.44 -18.83 -4.61
C GLN A 191 -8.42 -19.20 -5.71
N ARG A 192 -7.14 -18.95 -5.41
CA ARG A 192 -6.00 -19.27 -6.28
C ARG A 192 -5.11 -20.31 -5.59
N ASP A 193 -4.36 -21.06 -6.39
CA ASP A 193 -3.32 -21.94 -5.87
C ASP A 193 -2.09 -21.12 -5.44
N PRO A 194 -1.71 -21.11 -4.15
CA PRO A 194 -0.50 -20.42 -3.68
C PRO A 194 0.77 -20.86 -4.43
N ALA A 195 0.87 -22.13 -4.82
CA ALA A 195 2.05 -22.64 -5.52
C ALA A 195 2.19 -21.99 -6.91
N MET A 196 1.08 -21.74 -7.60
CA MET A 196 1.08 -21.02 -8.88
C MET A 196 1.48 -19.55 -8.71
N ASP A 197 1.04 -18.89 -7.64
CA ASP A 197 1.41 -17.50 -7.37
C ASP A 197 2.89 -17.37 -7.01
N VAL A 198 3.43 -18.29 -6.22
CA VAL A 198 4.88 -18.40 -5.93
C VAL A 198 5.66 -18.65 -7.22
N ALA A 199 5.21 -19.57 -8.07
CA ALA A 199 5.85 -19.85 -9.35
C ALA A 199 5.84 -18.63 -10.28
N ARG A 200 4.73 -17.88 -10.33
CA ARG A 200 4.61 -16.64 -11.11
C ARG A 200 5.56 -15.56 -10.60
N PHE A 201 5.66 -15.40 -9.28
CA PHE A 201 6.60 -14.46 -8.68
C PHE A 201 8.05 -14.82 -9.03
N ARG A 202 8.43 -16.09 -8.87
CA ARG A 202 9.76 -16.61 -9.24
C ARG A 202 10.07 -16.35 -10.72
N ALA A 203 9.15 -16.69 -11.62
CA ALA A 203 9.30 -16.45 -13.05
C ALA A 203 9.47 -14.96 -13.37
N HIS A 204 8.71 -14.09 -12.71
CA HIS A 204 8.82 -12.64 -12.91
C HIS A 204 10.20 -12.11 -12.49
N VAL A 205 10.71 -12.51 -11.32
CA VAL A 205 12.05 -12.12 -10.85
C VAL A 205 13.13 -12.63 -11.81
N GLN A 206 13.04 -13.88 -12.26
CA GLN A 206 13.96 -14.45 -13.25
C GLN A 206 13.92 -13.69 -14.58
N GLN A 207 12.74 -13.31 -15.06
CA GLN A 207 12.58 -12.52 -16.28
C GLN A 207 13.25 -11.14 -16.15
N LEU A 208 13.06 -10.44 -15.03
CA LEU A 208 13.70 -9.14 -14.78
C LEU A 208 15.21 -9.27 -14.65
N SER A 209 15.71 -10.36 -14.06
CA SER A 209 17.14 -10.64 -13.98
C SER A 209 17.74 -10.88 -15.37
N ALA A 210 17.10 -11.72 -16.18
CA ALA A 210 17.52 -12.01 -17.55
C ALA A 210 17.52 -10.77 -18.45
N SER A 211 16.56 -9.85 -18.27
CA SER A 211 16.50 -8.58 -19.01
C SER A 211 17.41 -7.48 -18.43
N LYS A 212 18.16 -7.77 -17.36
CA LYS A 212 19.00 -6.81 -16.62
C LYS A 212 18.22 -5.61 -16.03
N ALA A 213 16.89 -5.72 -15.94
CA ALA A 213 16.01 -4.73 -15.31
C ALA A 213 15.97 -4.87 -13.79
N LEU A 214 16.45 -5.98 -13.23
CA LEU A 214 16.49 -6.25 -11.80
C LEU A 214 17.72 -5.64 -11.12
N ARG A 215 17.75 -4.32 -11.01
CA ARG A 215 18.82 -3.59 -10.29
C ARG A 215 18.25 -2.85 -9.11
N LEU A 216 18.45 -3.35 -7.89
CA LEU A 216 18.04 -2.66 -6.68
C LEU A 216 19.27 -2.06 -6.00
N ALA A 217 19.15 -0.85 -5.47
CA ALA A 217 20.13 -0.34 -4.51
C ALA A 217 19.70 -0.83 -3.12
N PRO A 218 20.55 -1.55 -2.36
CA PRO A 218 20.23 -1.89 -0.98
C PRO A 218 19.88 -0.64 -0.18
N PRO A 219 18.76 -0.65 0.58
CA PRO A 219 18.34 0.52 1.35
C PRO A 219 19.42 0.97 2.34
N THR A 220 19.52 2.27 2.59
CA THR A 220 20.36 2.84 3.67
C THR A 220 19.49 3.27 4.86
N ALA A 221 20.13 3.55 6.00
CA ALA A 221 19.42 4.06 7.17
C ALA A 221 18.72 5.41 6.93
N ALA A 222 19.30 6.25 6.05
CA ALA A 222 18.74 7.53 5.65
C ALA A 222 17.54 7.37 4.70
N ASP A 223 17.56 6.33 3.88
CA ASP A 223 16.48 6.03 2.94
C ASP A 223 15.29 5.30 3.58
N LEU A 224 15.47 4.68 4.74
CA LEU A 224 14.41 3.89 5.37
C LEU A 224 13.49 4.74 6.25
N VAL A 225 12.23 4.82 5.84
CA VAL A 225 11.10 5.27 6.66
C VAL A 225 10.26 4.05 7.02
N LEU A 226 10.06 3.82 8.32
CA LEU A 226 9.13 2.82 8.83
C LEU A 226 7.90 3.53 9.35
N ARG A 227 6.76 3.26 8.72
CA ARG A 227 5.48 3.87 9.06
C ARG A 227 4.59 2.83 9.76
N PRO A 228 4.28 2.95 11.07
CA PRO A 228 3.46 1.98 11.80
C PRO A 228 1.99 2.04 11.38
N VAL A 229 1.50 1.04 10.64
CA VAL A 229 0.13 0.92 10.12
C VAL A 229 -0.66 -0.17 10.85
N ALA A 230 -1.98 -0.23 10.64
CA ALA A 230 -2.84 -1.22 11.31
C ALA A 230 -2.64 -1.23 12.84
N ASP A 231 -2.74 -0.06 13.46
CA ASP A 231 -2.51 0.14 14.91
C ASP A 231 -1.13 -0.38 15.34
N ALA A 232 -0.11 -0.09 14.52
CA ALA A 232 1.29 -0.49 14.69
C ALA A 232 1.56 -2.01 14.72
N ARG A 233 0.62 -2.83 14.26
CA ARG A 233 0.85 -4.28 14.03
C ARG A 233 1.67 -4.57 12.78
N LEU A 234 1.73 -3.60 11.87
CA LEU A 234 2.50 -3.67 10.65
C LEU A 234 3.39 -2.42 10.51
N LEU A 235 4.54 -2.58 9.87
CA LEU A 235 5.45 -1.50 9.52
C LEU A 235 5.50 -1.39 8.00
N ASP A 236 4.94 -0.32 7.44
CA ASP A 236 5.05 -0.01 6.02
C ASP A 236 6.46 0.51 5.74
N CYS A 237 7.19 -0.15 4.83
CA CYS A 237 8.59 0.15 4.56
C CYS A 237 8.73 1.04 3.33
N LEU A 238 9.00 2.31 3.58
CA LEU A 238 8.97 3.38 2.59
C LEU A 238 10.30 4.10 2.48
N ARG A 239 10.43 4.87 1.41
CA ARG A 239 11.43 5.91 1.23
C ARG A 239 10.90 7.26 1.75
N PRO A 240 11.75 8.30 1.90
CA PRO A 240 11.30 9.64 2.30
C PRO A 240 10.34 10.29 1.30
N ASP A 241 10.29 9.83 0.05
CA ASP A 241 9.34 10.27 -0.98
C ASP A 241 7.99 9.50 -0.93
N GLY A 242 7.82 8.59 0.04
CA GLY A 242 6.63 7.75 0.19
C GLY A 242 6.58 6.54 -0.74
N GLN A 243 7.58 6.33 -1.61
CA GLN A 243 7.64 5.18 -2.50
C GLN A 243 8.09 3.91 -1.76
N PRO A 244 7.80 2.70 -2.28
CA PRO A 244 8.31 1.46 -1.72
C PRO A 244 9.83 1.43 -1.60
N ILE A 245 10.32 0.94 -0.45
CA ILE A 245 11.76 0.85 -0.20
C ILE A 245 12.47 -0.16 -1.11
N LEU A 246 11.80 -1.26 -1.44
CA LEU A 246 12.30 -2.26 -2.39
C LEU A 246 11.80 -1.90 -3.79
N ARG A 247 12.66 -1.24 -4.57
CA ARG A 247 12.38 -0.86 -5.95
C ARG A 247 13.63 -0.91 -6.80
N THR A 248 13.46 -1.18 -8.09
CA THR A 248 14.56 -1.11 -9.04
C THR A 248 14.95 0.33 -9.32
N LEU A 249 16.21 0.53 -9.68
CA LEU A 249 16.65 1.71 -10.39
C LEU A 249 15.88 1.81 -11.71
N PRO A 250 15.63 3.04 -12.22
CA PRO A 250 15.04 3.23 -13.53
C PRO A 250 15.87 2.53 -14.61
N THR A 251 15.21 1.83 -15.53
CA THR A 251 15.82 1.36 -16.79
C THR A 251 16.13 2.55 -17.71
N GLU A 252 16.78 2.30 -18.84
CA GLU A 252 16.99 3.32 -19.89
C GLU A 252 15.66 3.91 -20.39
N SER A 253 14.57 3.13 -20.37
CA SER A 253 13.20 3.57 -20.69
C SER A 253 12.50 4.29 -19.53
N GLY A 254 13.17 4.52 -18.41
CA GLY A 254 12.59 5.13 -17.21
C GLY A 254 11.66 4.20 -16.41
N THR A 255 11.53 2.93 -16.81
CA THR A 255 10.65 1.98 -16.14
C THR A 255 11.23 1.54 -14.80
N THR A 256 10.38 1.42 -13.79
CA THR A 256 10.77 0.92 -12.46
C THR A 256 9.82 -0.18 -12.01
N HIS A 257 10.35 -1.15 -11.28
CA HIS A 257 9.58 -2.20 -10.62
C HIS A 257 9.70 -2.00 -9.11
N ALA A 258 8.60 -2.21 -8.39
CA ALA A 258 8.56 -2.03 -6.95
C ALA A 258 7.86 -3.22 -6.28
N TRP A 259 8.35 -3.55 -5.09
CA TRP A 259 7.75 -4.52 -4.20
C TRP A 259 7.40 -3.79 -2.91
N PRO A 260 6.14 -3.32 -2.77
CA PRO A 260 5.63 -2.84 -1.50
C PRO A 260 5.82 -3.92 -0.44
N VAL A 261 6.26 -3.51 0.75
CA VAL A 261 6.52 -4.42 1.87
C VAL A 261 5.94 -3.81 3.14
N LYS A 262 5.00 -4.52 3.75
CA LYS A 262 4.55 -4.28 5.12
C LYS A 262 5.01 -5.44 6.01
N LEU A 263 5.82 -5.11 7.00
CA LEU A 263 6.43 -6.09 7.91
C LEU A 263 5.59 -6.29 9.16
N ALA A 264 5.38 -7.53 9.56
CA ALA A 264 5.06 -7.88 10.94
C ALA A 264 6.33 -8.36 11.66
N VAL A 265 6.40 -8.14 12.96
CA VAL A 265 7.51 -8.60 13.82
C VAL A 265 6.95 -9.57 14.84
N VAL A 266 7.39 -10.82 14.82
CA VAL A 266 6.94 -11.85 15.78
C VAL A 266 8.18 -12.52 16.33
N ASP A 267 8.34 -12.52 17.66
CA ASP A 267 9.50 -13.11 18.35
C ASP A 267 10.86 -12.69 17.76
N GLY A 268 10.98 -11.42 17.36
CA GLY A 268 12.19 -10.85 16.75
C GLY A 268 12.42 -11.24 15.29
N GLN A 269 11.50 -11.97 14.66
CA GLN A 269 11.54 -12.33 13.25
C GLN A 269 10.62 -11.44 12.41
N PHE A 270 11.06 -11.11 11.19
CA PHE A 270 10.27 -10.32 10.24
C PHE A 270 9.54 -11.20 9.25
N TYR A 271 8.27 -10.88 9.02
CA TYR A 271 7.42 -11.50 8.01
C TYR A 271 6.89 -10.44 7.07
N VAL A 272 6.92 -10.71 5.76
CA VAL A 272 6.33 -9.85 4.73
C VAL A 272 4.87 -10.24 4.58
N LEU A 273 3.96 -9.47 5.17
CA LEU A 273 2.53 -9.80 5.12
C LEU A 273 1.81 -9.11 3.97
N ARG A 274 2.21 -7.93 3.50
CA ARG A 274 1.52 -7.23 2.41
C ARG A 274 2.48 -6.56 1.44
#